data_AF-A0A7Y5U1E5-F1
#
_entry.id   AF-A0A7Y5U1E5-F1
#
_cell.length_a   1.000
_cell.length_b   1.000
_cell.length_c   1.000
_cell.angle_alpha   90.00
_cell.angle_beta   90.00
_cell.angle_gamma   90.00
#
_symmetry.space_group_name_H-M   'P 1'
#
loop_
_entity.id
_entity.type
_entity.pdbx_description
1 polymer ?
#
loop_
_entity_poly.entity_id
_entity_poly.type
_entity_poly.pdbx_seq_one_letter_code
_entity_poly.pdbx_strand_id
1 'polypeptide(L)'
;MISRAFHRWERKLASSATNRTVRPFEWGVEWLADQHVAHGDPRETLQDWGERTVAESAPFYAVRPAHDYALHGDRLTFTSAIRTPHPSNNTVVARYFADDTPRGRRRAVVVLPQWNADAEGHVGLCRLLNRFGISALRLSLPYHDQRMPPELSRAD
;
A
#
# COMPACT_ATOMS: atom_id res chain seq x y z
N MET A 1 -27.64 -14.90 -19.95
CA MET A 1 -26.59 -15.93 -20.15
C MET A 1 -25.25 -15.54 -19.54
N ILE A 2 -24.80 -14.29 -19.71
CA ILE A 2 -23.51 -13.79 -19.18
C ILE A 2 -23.43 -13.84 -17.63
N SER A 3 -24.48 -13.43 -16.92
CA SER A 3 -24.50 -13.46 -15.44
C SER A 3 -24.23 -14.86 -14.85
N ARG A 4 -24.80 -15.94 -15.43
CA ARG A 4 -24.53 -17.32 -14.96
C ARG A 4 -23.07 -17.72 -15.15
N ALA A 5 -22.43 -17.25 -16.23
CA ALA A 5 -21.01 -17.50 -16.48
C ALA A 5 -20.14 -16.73 -15.46
N PHE A 6 -20.43 -15.45 -15.22
CA PHE A 6 -19.75 -14.66 -14.18
C PHE A 6 -19.92 -15.29 -12.80
N HIS A 7 -21.12 -15.67 -12.39
CA HIS A 7 -21.33 -16.32 -11.10
C HIS A 7 -20.64 -17.68 -10.96
N ARG A 8 -20.46 -18.43 -12.05
CA ARG A 8 -19.67 -19.68 -12.01
C ARG A 8 -18.18 -19.37 -11.90
N TRP A 9 -17.71 -18.35 -12.60
CA TRP A 9 -16.32 -17.89 -12.57
C TRP A 9 -15.95 -17.32 -11.19
N GLU A 10 -16.75 -16.42 -10.63
CA GLU A 10 -16.58 -15.87 -9.28
C GLU A 10 -16.53 -16.96 -8.22
N ARG A 11 -17.47 -17.92 -8.27
CA ARG A 11 -17.47 -19.06 -7.32
C ARG A 11 -16.22 -19.91 -7.46
N LYS A 12 -15.75 -20.16 -8.69
CA LYS A 12 -14.50 -20.91 -8.91
C LYS A 12 -13.32 -20.16 -8.30
N LEU A 13 -13.20 -18.85 -8.53
CA LEU A 13 -12.15 -18.02 -7.96
C LEU A 13 -12.22 -18.02 -6.43
N ALA A 14 -13.40 -17.80 -5.85
CA ALA A 14 -13.60 -17.82 -4.41
C ALA A 14 -13.22 -19.17 -3.79
N SER A 15 -13.57 -20.29 -4.43
CA SER A 15 -13.20 -21.64 -3.96
C SER A 15 -11.73 -21.99 -4.14
N SER A 16 -11.00 -21.26 -5.01
CA SER A 16 -9.58 -21.51 -5.28
C SER A 16 -8.65 -20.87 -4.25
N ALA A 17 -9.14 -19.91 -3.46
CA ALA A 17 -8.38 -19.27 -2.41
C ALA A 17 -8.25 -20.18 -1.17
N THR A 18 -7.23 -21.02 -1.14
CA THR A 18 -6.94 -21.95 -0.03
C THR A 18 -5.99 -21.39 1.02
N ASN A 19 -5.39 -20.22 0.76
CA ASN A 19 -4.36 -19.61 1.60
C ASN A 19 -4.90 -18.62 2.65
N ARG A 20 -6.19 -18.71 3.00
CA ARG A 20 -6.77 -17.86 4.05
C ARG A 20 -6.50 -18.49 5.41
N THR A 21 -5.65 -17.86 6.20
CA THR A 21 -5.33 -18.31 7.56
C THR A 21 -6.18 -17.52 8.55
N VAL A 22 -6.90 -18.24 9.43
CA VAL A 22 -7.52 -17.61 10.60
C VAL A 22 -6.43 -17.42 11.64
N ARG A 23 -6.12 -16.16 11.96
CA ARG A 23 -5.16 -15.82 13.01
C ARG A 23 -5.90 -15.58 14.33
N PRO A 24 -5.26 -15.87 15.49
CA PRO A 24 -5.74 -15.38 16.78
C PRO A 24 -5.91 -13.86 16.74
N PHE A 25 -6.81 -13.35 17.58
CA PHE A 25 -6.94 -11.91 17.75
C PHE A 25 -5.70 -11.35 18.43
N GLU A 26 -5.15 -10.29 17.83
CA GLU A 26 -4.03 -9.51 18.35
C GLU A 26 -4.40 -8.02 18.25
N TRP A 27 -3.96 -7.23 19.21
CA TRP A 27 -4.31 -5.81 19.27
C TRP A 27 -3.54 -4.96 18.24
N GLY A 28 -2.32 -5.35 17.86
CA GLY A 28 -1.54 -4.63 16.86
C GLY A 28 -0.97 -3.28 17.33
N VAL A 29 -0.77 -3.09 18.64
CA VAL A 29 -0.22 -1.85 19.21
C VAL A 29 1.20 -1.55 18.72
N GLU A 30 1.93 -2.56 18.27
CA GLU A 30 3.27 -2.44 17.70
C GLU A 30 3.30 -1.68 16.36
N TRP A 31 2.16 -1.54 15.67
CA TRP A 31 2.02 -0.65 14.50
C TRP A 31 1.80 0.82 14.88
N LEU A 32 1.55 1.10 16.15
CA LEU A 32 1.41 2.45 16.68
C LEU A 32 2.70 2.95 17.35
N ALA A 33 3.73 2.13 17.49
CA ALA A 33 4.91 2.42 18.31
C ALA A 33 5.60 3.76 17.98
N ASP A 34 5.64 4.16 16.70
CA ASP A 34 6.22 5.45 16.29
C ASP A 34 5.36 6.68 16.63
N GLN A 35 4.13 6.45 17.08
CA GLN A 35 3.21 7.48 17.56
C GLN A 35 3.33 7.74 19.06
N HIS A 36 4.41 7.25 19.70
CA HIS A 36 4.73 7.49 21.11
C HIS A 36 3.57 7.13 22.05
N VAL A 37 2.92 6.00 21.81
CA VAL A 37 1.90 5.45 22.70
C VAL A 37 2.53 4.88 23.97
N ALA A 38 1.85 5.09 25.10
CA ALA A 38 2.29 4.53 26.38
C ALA A 38 2.26 3.01 26.35
N HIS A 39 3.21 2.38 27.04
CA HIS A 39 3.18 0.94 27.28
C HIS A 39 2.15 0.66 28.40
N GLY A 40 1.17 -0.21 28.12
CA GLY A 40 0.09 -0.50 29.07
C GLY A 40 -0.85 -1.57 28.55
N ASP A 41 -2.06 -1.63 29.11
CA ASP A 41 -3.12 -2.49 28.59
C ASP A 41 -3.39 -2.14 27.11
N PRO A 42 -3.29 -3.11 26.17
CA PRO A 42 -3.43 -2.83 24.75
C PRO A 42 -4.77 -2.21 24.34
N ARG A 43 -5.84 -2.55 25.08
CA ARG A 43 -7.17 -1.99 24.83
C ARG A 43 -7.21 -0.50 25.15
N GLU A 44 -6.83 -0.14 26.37
CA GLU A 44 -6.75 1.26 26.82
C GLU A 44 -5.82 2.06 25.90
N THR A 45 -4.67 1.49 25.55
CA THR A 45 -3.69 2.12 24.65
C THR A 45 -4.31 2.48 23.29
N LEU A 46 -5.04 1.54 22.67
CA LEU A 46 -5.69 1.77 21.39
C LEU A 46 -6.86 2.76 21.48
N GLN A 47 -7.65 2.67 22.55
CA GLN A 47 -8.75 3.58 22.78
C GLN A 47 -8.25 5.02 22.96
N ASP A 48 -7.28 5.24 23.85
CA ASP A 48 -6.68 6.55 24.11
C ASP A 48 -6.00 7.13 22.87
N TRP A 49 -5.33 6.29 22.09
CA TRP A 49 -4.75 6.70 20.82
C TRP A 49 -5.83 7.14 19.83
N GLY A 50 -6.91 6.37 19.70
CA GLY A 50 -8.03 6.69 18.81
C GLY A 50 -8.74 7.99 19.20
N GLU A 51 -9.06 8.14 20.49
CA GLU A 51 -9.71 9.35 21.02
C GLU A 51 -8.88 10.60 20.78
N ARG A 52 -7.57 10.56 21.07
CA ARG A 52 -6.65 11.67 20.79
C ARG A 52 -6.53 11.95 19.30
N THR A 53 -6.40 10.92 18.46
CA THR A 53 -6.29 11.06 17.00
C THR A 53 -7.53 11.73 16.41
N VAL A 54 -8.71 11.43 16.92
CA VAL A 54 -9.96 12.07 16.47
C VAL A 54 -10.03 13.51 16.98
N ALA A 55 -9.72 13.75 18.25
CA ALA A 55 -9.73 15.10 18.85
C ALA A 55 -8.71 16.05 18.19
N GLU A 56 -7.54 15.51 17.83
CA GLU A 56 -6.40 16.24 17.24
C GLU A 56 -5.98 15.60 15.91
N SER A 57 -6.87 15.63 14.92
CA SER A 57 -6.66 14.93 13.65
C SER A 57 -5.65 15.58 12.71
N ALA A 58 -5.33 16.86 12.88
CA ALA A 58 -4.40 17.56 11.99
C ALA A 58 -2.98 16.94 11.99
N PRO A 59 -2.35 16.65 13.15
CA PRO A 59 -1.10 15.89 13.21
C PRO A 59 -1.18 14.50 12.55
N PHE A 60 -2.30 13.79 12.67
CA PHE A 60 -2.47 12.46 12.07
C PHE A 60 -2.41 12.49 10.54
N TYR A 61 -3.01 13.51 9.92
CA TYR A 61 -2.95 13.71 8.47
C TYR A 61 -1.70 14.48 7.99
N ALA A 62 -0.88 14.99 8.91
CA ALA A 62 0.33 15.69 8.56
C ALA A 62 1.39 14.70 8.05
N VAL A 63 1.91 14.94 6.85
CA VAL A 63 3.03 14.18 6.28
C VAL A 63 4.17 15.12 5.96
N ARG A 64 5.38 14.75 6.37
CA ARG A 64 6.60 15.43 5.95
C ARG A 64 7.07 14.85 4.61
N PRO A 65 7.54 15.67 3.67
CA PRO A 65 8.16 15.15 2.45
C PRO A 65 9.27 14.15 2.77
N ALA A 66 9.30 13.04 2.03
CA ALA A 66 10.47 12.16 2.07
C ALA A 66 11.61 12.87 1.33
N HIS A 67 12.74 13.06 2.00
CA HIS A 67 13.91 13.75 1.44
C HIS A 67 14.97 12.79 0.87
N ASP A 68 14.76 11.49 1.06
CA ASP A 68 15.69 10.41 0.74
C ASP A 68 15.24 9.60 -0.49
N TYR A 69 14.40 10.20 -1.35
CA TYR A 69 13.92 9.50 -2.52
C TYR A 69 15.04 9.27 -3.53
N ALA A 70 15.08 8.06 -4.09
CA ALA A 70 16.03 7.65 -5.11
C ALA A 70 15.29 6.99 -6.27
N LEU A 71 15.60 7.42 -7.50
CA LEU A 71 15.10 6.81 -8.73
C LEU A 71 16.24 6.09 -9.43
N HIS A 72 16.11 4.77 -9.56
CA HIS A 72 17.03 3.91 -10.30
C HIS A 72 16.28 3.19 -11.41
N GLY A 73 16.54 3.60 -12.66
CA GLY A 73 15.76 3.12 -13.80
C GLY A 73 14.29 3.54 -13.67
N ASP A 74 13.38 2.57 -13.70
CA ASP A 74 11.95 2.77 -13.50
C ASP A 74 11.51 2.58 -12.04
N ARG A 75 12.42 2.43 -11.08
CA ARG A 75 12.08 2.16 -9.68
C ARG A 75 12.43 3.33 -8.77
N LEU A 76 11.40 3.89 -8.14
CA LEU A 76 11.49 4.92 -7.11
C LEU A 76 11.39 4.28 -5.73
N THR A 77 12.29 4.65 -4.82
CA THR A 77 12.26 4.22 -3.43
C THR A 77 12.46 5.39 -2.47
N PHE A 78 11.82 5.34 -1.30
CA PHE A 78 12.00 6.33 -0.22
C PHE A 78 11.51 5.78 1.13
N THR A 79 11.90 6.40 2.24
CA THR A 79 11.45 5.98 3.58
C THR A 79 9.96 6.24 3.79
N SER A 80 9.22 5.25 4.31
CA SER A 80 7.81 5.43 4.65
C SER A 80 7.63 6.40 5.82
N ALA A 81 6.58 7.23 5.76
CA ALA A 81 6.25 8.16 6.83
C ALA A 81 5.79 7.46 8.12
N ILE A 82 5.29 6.22 8.00
CA ILE A 82 4.93 5.35 9.11
C ILE A 82 5.91 4.19 9.11
N ARG A 83 6.59 3.97 10.22
CA ARG A 83 7.38 2.76 10.42
C ARG A 83 6.50 1.71 11.12
N THR A 84 6.76 0.47 10.75
CA THR A 84 6.07 -0.72 11.20
C THR A 84 7.10 -1.71 11.73
N PRO A 85 6.69 -2.77 12.43
CA PRO A 85 7.61 -3.80 12.91
C PRO A 85 8.40 -4.49 11.79
N HIS A 86 7.94 -4.41 10.54
CA HIS A 86 8.51 -5.13 9.41
C HIS A 86 9.40 -4.21 8.56
N PRO A 87 10.74 -4.41 8.54
CA PRO A 87 11.65 -3.55 7.80
C PRO A 87 11.35 -3.48 6.29
N SER A 88 10.92 -4.60 5.68
CA SER A 88 10.53 -4.66 4.26
C SER A 88 9.41 -3.68 3.93
N ASN A 89 8.49 -3.45 4.88
CA ASN A 89 7.37 -2.56 4.68
C ASN A 89 7.73 -1.07 4.88
N ASN A 90 8.86 -0.77 5.53
CA ASN A 90 9.26 0.60 5.89
C ASN A 90 9.97 1.34 4.75
N THR A 91 10.32 0.65 3.67
CA THR A 91 10.77 1.26 2.42
C THR A 91 9.59 1.30 1.45
N VAL A 92 9.18 2.49 1.02
CA VAL A 92 8.23 2.63 -0.08
C VAL A 92 8.93 2.29 -1.36
N VAL A 93 8.28 1.47 -2.18
CA VAL A 93 8.72 1.13 -3.52
C VAL A 93 7.61 1.51 -4.50
N ALA A 94 8.01 2.10 -5.61
CA ALA A 94 7.11 2.45 -6.69
C ALA A 94 7.77 2.22 -8.05
N ARG A 95 6.94 1.91 -9.05
CA ARG A 95 7.37 1.81 -10.44
C ARG A 95 6.91 3.05 -11.20
N TYR A 96 7.88 3.78 -11.75
CA TYR A 96 7.68 5.00 -12.50
C TYR A 96 7.63 4.71 -14.00
N PHE A 97 6.50 5.06 -14.60
CA PHE A 97 6.28 5.01 -16.04
C PHE A 97 6.35 6.43 -16.55
N ALA A 98 7.52 6.83 -17.05
CA ALA A 98 7.73 8.16 -17.59
C ALA A 98 7.02 8.35 -18.95
N ASP A 99 6.44 9.52 -19.17
CA ASP A 99 6.22 10.07 -20.51
C ASP A 99 7.23 11.21 -20.74
N ASP A 100 8.14 10.99 -21.69
CA ASP A 100 9.25 11.89 -22.00
C ASP A 100 8.83 13.12 -22.83
N THR A 101 7.56 13.19 -23.25
CA THR A 101 7.05 14.38 -23.94
C THR A 101 6.96 15.59 -23.00
N PRO A 102 6.95 16.84 -23.54
CA PRO A 102 6.74 18.03 -22.73
C PRO A 102 5.41 18.02 -21.93
N ARG A 103 4.39 17.27 -22.39
CA ARG A 103 3.11 17.11 -21.67
C ARG A 103 3.26 16.17 -20.47
N GLY A 104 3.92 15.03 -20.65
CA GLY A 104 4.20 14.04 -19.61
C GLY A 104 5.05 14.58 -18.46
N ARG A 105 5.91 15.58 -18.74
CA ARG A 105 6.71 16.28 -17.72
C ARG A 105 5.91 17.22 -16.81
N ARG A 106 4.65 17.53 -17.14
CA ARG A 106 3.81 18.48 -16.38
C ARG A 106 2.64 17.81 -15.67
N ARG A 107 2.40 16.52 -15.93
CA ARG A 107 1.23 15.79 -15.43
C ARG A 107 1.66 14.42 -14.98
N ALA A 108 1.31 14.08 -13.75
CA ALA A 108 1.53 12.76 -13.21
C ALA A 108 0.29 12.26 -12.49
N VAL A 109 0.14 10.94 -12.45
CA VAL A 109 -0.90 10.25 -11.69
C VAL A 109 -0.24 9.20 -10.79
N VAL A 110 -0.68 9.16 -9.55
CA VAL A 110 -0.32 8.08 -8.63
C VAL A 110 -1.35 6.97 -8.77
N VAL A 111 -0.90 5.76 -9.06
CA VAL A 111 -1.74 4.59 -9.21
C VAL A 111 -1.59 3.71 -7.97
N LEU A 112 -2.70 3.52 -7.26
CA LEU A 112 -2.80 2.64 -6.10
C LEU A 112 -3.50 1.34 -6.53
N PRO A 113 -2.79 0.21 -6.61
CA PRO A 113 -3.40 -1.05 -6.99
C PRO A 113 -4.44 -1.55 -5.98
N GLN A 114 -5.32 -2.45 -6.42
CA GLN A 114 -6.26 -3.12 -5.54
C GLN A 114 -5.56 -3.99 -4.48
N TRP A 115 -6.28 -4.32 -3.39
CA TRP A 115 -5.79 -5.25 -2.37
C TRP A 115 -5.38 -6.59 -3.00
N ASN A 116 -4.18 -7.06 -2.65
CA ASN A 116 -3.53 -8.28 -3.11
C ASN A 116 -3.14 -8.25 -4.59
N ALA A 117 -3.00 -7.06 -5.18
CA ALA A 117 -2.30 -6.90 -6.44
C ALA A 117 -0.84 -7.34 -6.32
N ASP A 118 -0.38 -8.13 -7.30
CA ASP A 118 1.02 -8.50 -7.49
C ASP A 118 1.84 -7.35 -8.08
N ALA A 119 3.09 -7.61 -8.49
CA ALA A 119 3.96 -6.61 -9.12
C ALA A 119 3.46 -6.10 -10.49
N GLU A 120 2.47 -6.74 -11.13
CA GLU A 120 1.99 -6.39 -12.47
C GLU A 120 0.57 -5.76 -12.47
N GLY A 121 -0.16 -5.84 -11.36
CA GLY A 121 -1.49 -5.25 -11.21
C GLY A 121 -1.52 -3.75 -11.57
N HIS A 122 -2.30 -3.36 -12.58
CA HIS A 122 -2.38 -2.00 -13.14
C HIS A 122 -1.15 -1.48 -13.91
N VAL A 123 -0.13 -2.31 -14.21
CA VAL A 123 0.96 -1.90 -15.14
C VAL A 123 0.42 -1.54 -16.52
N GLY A 124 -0.55 -2.30 -17.03
CA GLY A 124 -1.21 -1.99 -18.31
C GLY A 124 -1.93 -0.64 -18.32
N LEU A 125 -2.58 -0.28 -17.21
CA LEU A 125 -3.21 1.04 -17.04
C LEU A 125 -2.16 2.16 -17.04
N CYS A 126 -1.04 1.98 -16.35
CA CYS A 126 0.04 2.97 -16.34
C CYS A 126 0.58 3.23 -17.75
N ARG A 127 0.83 2.16 -18.52
CA ARG A 127 1.27 2.27 -19.93
C ARG A 127 0.23 2.97 -20.81
N LEU A 128 -1.07 2.73 -20.58
CA LEU A 128 -2.15 3.41 -21.30
C LEU A 128 -2.13 4.91 -21.02
N LEU A 129 -2.00 5.32 -19.75
CA LEU A 129 -1.96 6.73 -19.34
C LEU A 129 -0.76 7.46 -19.96
N ASN A 130 0.42 6.84 -20.00
CA ASN A 130 1.60 7.41 -20.67
C ASN A 130 1.34 7.69 -22.15
N ARG A 131 0.64 6.78 -22.86
CA ARG A 131 0.27 6.98 -24.27
C ARG A 131 -0.65 8.20 -24.47
N PHE A 132 -1.32 8.67 -23.43
CA PHE A 132 -2.14 9.89 -23.43
C PHE A 132 -1.45 11.12 -22.83
N GLY A 133 -0.13 11.07 -22.61
CA GLY A 133 0.62 12.25 -22.21
C GLY A 133 0.71 12.47 -20.69
N ILE A 134 0.53 11.40 -19.89
CA ILE A 134 0.48 11.46 -18.42
C ILE A 134 1.46 10.44 -17.86
N SER A 135 2.49 10.89 -17.16
CA SER A 135 3.40 9.99 -16.45
C SER A 135 2.67 9.29 -15.30
N ALA A 136 2.94 8.02 -15.04
CA ALA A 136 2.29 7.27 -13.96
C ALA A 136 3.31 6.76 -12.94
N LEU A 137 3.00 6.90 -11.65
CA LEU A 137 3.76 6.31 -10.55
C LEU A 137 2.89 5.30 -9.84
N ARG A 138 3.21 4.01 -10.00
CA ARG A 138 2.48 2.92 -9.36
C ARG A 138 3.15 2.55 -8.05
N LEU A 139 2.43 2.67 -6.94
CA LEU A 139 2.96 2.27 -5.63
C LEU A 139 2.80 0.77 -5.40
N SER A 140 3.81 0.14 -4.78
CA SER A 140 3.61 -1.08 -4.01
C SER A 140 3.04 -0.67 -2.65
N LEU A 141 1.77 -1.04 -2.40
CA LEU A 141 1.08 -0.71 -1.15
C LEU A 141 1.75 -1.40 0.05
N PRO A 142 1.54 -0.92 1.29
CA PRO A 142 2.06 -1.60 2.47
C PRO A 142 1.68 -3.08 2.48
N TYR A 143 2.60 -3.97 2.84
CA TYR A 143 2.41 -5.43 2.85
C TYR A 143 2.12 -6.10 1.49
N HIS A 144 2.36 -5.41 0.37
CA HIS A 144 2.21 -5.96 -0.98
C HIS A 144 3.54 -5.99 -1.73
N ASP A 145 3.67 -6.92 -2.67
CA ASP A 145 4.82 -7.00 -3.59
C ASP A 145 6.15 -6.90 -2.82
N GLN A 146 7.03 -5.95 -3.14
CA GLN A 146 8.35 -5.79 -2.51
C GLN A 146 8.29 -5.32 -1.05
N ARG A 147 7.13 -4.89 -0.57
CA ARG A 147 6.88 -4.46 0.80
C ARG A 147 6.26 -5.56 1.66
N MET A 148 6.05 -6.75 1.10
CA MET A 148 5.56 -7.91 1.82
C MET A 148 6.70 -8.60 2.59
N PRO A 149 6.57 -8.81 3.91
CA PRO A 149 7.48 -9.66 4.68
C PRO A 149 7.55 -11.09 4.13
N PRO A 150 8.70 -11.76 4.18
CA PRO A 150 8.89 -13.10 3.59
C PRO A 150 8.01 -14.19 4.22
N GLU A 151 7.54 -14.00 5.45
CA GLU A 151 6.63 -14.88 6.16
C GLU A 151 5.16 -14.75 5.70
N LEU A 152 4.84 -13.73 4.88
CA LEU A 152 3.50 -13.51 4.35
C LEU A 152 3.44 -13.88 2.87
N SER A 153 2.30 -14.44 2.46
CA SER A 153 2.01 -14.78 1.04
C SER A 153 0.92 -13.88 0.42
N ARG A 154 0.33 -13.02 1.24
CA ARG A 154 -0.73 -12.07 0.91
C ARG A 154 -0.76 -10.99 1.98
N ALA A 155 -1.29 -9.83 1.64
CA ALA A 155 -1.73 -8.87 2.64
C ALA A 155 -3.04 -9.39 3.23
N ASP A 156 -3.03 -9.73 4.52
CA ASP A 156 -4.20 -10.09 5.31
C ASP A 156 -4.63 -8.96 6.22
#